data_AF-A0A537B4A0-F1
#
_entry.id   AF-A0A537B4A0-F1
#
_cell.length_a   1.000
_cell.length_b   1.000
_cell.length_c   1.000
_cell.angle_alpha   90.00
_cell.angle_beta   90.00
_cell.angle_gamma   90.00
#
_symmetry.space_group_name_H-M   'P 1'
#
loop_
_entity.id
_entity.type
_entity.pdbx_description
1 polymer ?
#
loop_
_entity_poly.entity_id
_entity_poly.type
_entity_poly.pdbx_seq_one_letter_code
_entity_poly.pdbx_strand_id
1 'polypeptide(L)'
;MDSFVRAIKRTSQLCGIVAAALIALGVLVVCHMVFVRYVLNQNTIWQTDLTTYCLIAATFVGSPFVLMTRGHVNVDVLPHYLGPRARFWLALFAASVSLAFCVVLAVLTFNFWREAWDNRWVSDTMWRARLWIPYSSMPIGLGLLSLQYVADIWNLVTGREPPFGITKEREA
;
A
#
# COMPACT_ATOMS: atom_id res chain seq x y z
N MET A 1 11.69 14.36 -16.83
CA MET A 1 11.82 13.30 -15.79
C MET A 1 11.36 13.80 -14.42
N ASP A 2 11.56 15.07 -14.06
CA ASP A 2 11.01 15.64 -12.82
C ASP A 2 9.48 15.67 -12.77
N SER A 3 8.85 15.76 -13.93
CA SER A 3 7.40 15.63 -14.09
C SER A 3 6.92 14.22 -13.75
N PHE A 4 7.69 13.18 -14.10
CA PHE A 4 7.36 11.78 -13.83
C PHE A 4 7.42 11.45 -12.34
N VAL A 5 8.51 11.84 -11.66
CA VAL A 5 8.62 11.65 -10.20
C VAL A 5 7.55 12.45 -9.45
N ARG A 6 7.24 13.68 -9.90
CA ARG A 6 6.15 14.47 -9.32
C ARG A 6 4.78 13.84 -9.55
N ALA A 7 4.53 13.26 -10.73
CA ALA A 7 3.29 12.56 -11.03
C ALA A 7 3.13 11.35 -10.11
N ILE A 8 4.18 10.54 -9.94
CA ILE A 8 4.16 9.37 -9.03
C ILE A 8 3.92 9.80 -7.59
N LYS A 9 4.64 10.82 -7.09
CA LYS A 9 4.42 11.34 -5.73
C LYS A 9 2.97 11.83 -5.52
N ARG A 10 2.38 12.51 -6.52
CA ARG A 10 0.96 12.92 -6.46
C ARG A 10 0.01 11.72 -6.47
N THR A 11 0.26 10.72 -7.31
CA THR A 11 -0.53 9.49 -7.33
C THR A 11 -0.48 8.79 -5.98
N SER A 12 0.71 8.66 -5.38
CA SER A 12 0.88 8.08 -4.03
C SER A 12 0.17 8.89 -2.95
N GLN A 13 0.17 10.23 -3.04
CA GLN A 13 -0.64 11.08 -2.14
C GLN A 13 -2.14 10.85 -2.28
N LEU A 14 -2.65 10.78 -3.51
CA LEU A 14 -4.06 10.47 -3.76
C LEU A 14 -4.43 9.10 -3.19
N CYS A 15 -3.54 8.11 -3.33
CA CYS A 15 -3.73 6.78 -2.76
C CYS A 15 -3.85 6.82 -1.23
N GLY A 16 -3.05 7.67 -0.56
CA GLY A 16 -3.18 7.91 0.88
C GLY A 16 -4.53 8.51 1.27
N ILE A 17 -5.03 9.48 0.50
CA ILE A 17 -6.36 10.09 0.73
C ILE A 17 -7.48 9.04 0.54
N VAL A 18 -7.39 8.24 -0.52
CA VAL A 18 -8.35 7.15 -0.78
C VAL A 18 -8.33 6.12 0.35
N ALA A 19 -7.15 5.72 0.82
CA ALA A 19 -7.02 4.80 1.94
C ALA A 19 -7.63 5.37 3.23
N ALA A 20 -7.38 6.64 3.54
CA ALA A 20 -7.99 7.32 4.68
C ALA A 20 -9.52 7.39 4.57
N ALA A 21 -10.05 7.69 3.38
CA ALA A 21 -11.49 7.70 3.11
C ALA A 21 -12.12 6.31 3.28
N LEU A 22 -11.44 5.24 2.84
CA LEU A 22 -11.90 3.87 3.02
C LEU A 22 -11.93 3.46 4.50
N ILE A 23 -10.93 3.86 5.29
CA ILE A 23 -10.94 3.63 6.74
C ILE A 23 -12.08 4.40 7.40
N ALA A 24 -12.27 5.67 7.06
CA ALA A 24 -13.36 6.48 7.58
C ALA A 24 -14.73 5.88 7.24
N LEU A 25 -14.90 5.39 6.00
CA LEU A 25 -16.09 4.65 5.59
C LEU A 25 -16.30 3.39 6.43
N GLY A 26 -15.24 2.60 6.67
CA GLY A 26 -15.30 1.43 7.55
C GLY A 26 -15.78 1.78 8.96
N VAL A 27 -15.26 2.86 9.55
CA VAL A 27 -15.70 3.35 10.86
C VAL A 27 -17.18 3.73 10.85
N LEU A 28 -17.63 4.48 9.83
CA LEU A 28 -19.03 4.87 9.69
C LEU A 28 -19.96 3.65 9.56
N VAL A 29 -19.55 2.63 8.82
CA VAL A 29 -20.30 1.37 8.66
C VAL A 29 -20.41 0.65 10.00
N VAL A 30 -19.35 0.61 10.81
CA VAL A 30 -19.38 0.02 12.16
C VAL A 30 -20.28 0.84 13.10
N CYS A 31 -20.20 2.17 13.07
CA CYS A 31 -21.10 3.02 13.86
C CYS A 31 -22.57 2.78 13.49
N HIS A 32 -22.86 2.68 12.19
CA HIS A 32 -24.19 2.34 11.69
C HIS A 32 -24.62 0.94 12.11
N MET A 33 -23.73 -0.06 12.07
CA MET A 33 -23.98 -1.42 12.57
C MET A 33 -24.42 -1.42 14.04
N VAL A 34 -23.69 -0.67 14.88
CA VAL A 34 -24.03 -0.51 16.30
C VAL A 34 -25.40 0.16 16.45
N PHE A 35 -25.67 1.24 15.71
CA PHE A 35 -26.95 1.93 15.77
C PHE A 35 -28.13 1.01 15.38
N VAL A 36 -28.04 0.31 14.25
CA VAL A 36 -29.10 -0.61 13.79
C VAL A 36 -29.33 -1.74 14.80
N ARG A 37 -28.26 -2.27 15.39
CA ARG A 37 -28.35 -3.38 16.32
C ARG A 37 -28.98 -2.99 17.65
N TYR A 38 -28.59 -1.85 18.22
CA TYR A 38 -29.01 -1.46 19.57
C TYR A 38 -30.24 -0.54 19.60
N VAL A 39 -30.45 0.28 18.57
CA VAL A 39 -31.58 1.23 18.51
C VAL A 39 -32.75 0.63 17.75
N LEU A 40 -32.49 0.02 16.58
CA LEU A 40 -33.54 -0.55 15.74
C LEU A 40 -33.81 -2.03 16.05
N ASN A 41 -32.96 -2.66 16.87
CA ASN A 41 -33.04 -4.08 17.24
C ASN A 41 -33.08 -5.03 16.01
N GLN A 42 -32.39 -4.66 14.93
CA GLN A 42 -32.27 -5.42 13.68
C GLN A 42 -30.83 -5.90 13.47
N ASN A 43 -30.65 -6.93 12.63
CA ASN A 43 -29.32 -7.40 12.21
C ASN A 43 -29.13 -7.25 10.69
N THR A 44 -27.92 -6.92 10.28
CA THR A 44 -27.56 -6.58 8.91
C THR A 44 -26.37 -7.42 8.45
N ILE A 45 -26.53 -8.10 7.31
CA ILE A 45 -25.59 -9.11 6.83
C ILE A 45 -24.35 -8.57 6.08
N TRP A 46 -24.37 -7.32 5.62
CA TRP A 46 -23.36 -6.77 4.71
C TRP A 46 -22.25 -5.96 5.39
N GLN A 47 -22.47 -5.49 6.62
CA GLN A 47 -21.63 -4.47 7.25
C GLN A 47 -20.24 -5.00 7.63
N THR A 48 -20.17 -6.21 8.17
CA THR A 48 -18.91 -6.87 8.54
C THR A 48 -18.01 -7.07 7.33
N ASP A 49 -18.60 -7.55 6.23
CA ASP A 49 -17.88 -7.81 4.98
C ASP A 49 -17.43 -6.51 4.34
N LEU A 50 -18.29 -5.50 4.25
CA LEU A 50 -17.91 -4.20 3.69
C LEU A 50 -16.77 -3.56 4.48
N THR A 51 -16.83 -3.61 5.82
CA THR A 51 -15.75 -3.08 6.68
C THR A 51 -14.45 -3.82 6.42
N THR A 52 -14.49 -5.15 6.31
CA THR A 52 -13.33 -5.98 5.99
C THR A 52 -12.75 -5.62 4.62
N TYR A 53 -13.59 -5.47 3.61
CA TYR A 53 -13.17 -5.09 2.26
C TYR A 53 -12.59 -3.68 2.20
N CYS A 54 -13.15 -2.73 2.95
CA CYS A 54 -12.59 -1.39 3.08
C CYS A 54 -11.20 -1.43 3.71
N LEU A 55 -11.00 -2.25 4.74
CA LEU A 55 -9.70 -2.38 5.40
C LEU A 55 -8.65 -3.03 4.48
N ILE A 56 -9.03 -4.08 3.74
CA ILE A 56 -8.18 -4.70 2.71
C ILE A 56 -7.77 -3.65 1.68
N ALA A 57 -8.75 -2.95 1.11
CA ALA A 57 -8.49 -1.94 0.08
C ALA A 57 -7.62 -0.79 0.61
N ALA A 58 -7.89 -0.30 1.83
CA ALA A 58 -7.07 0.74 2.46
C ALA A 58 -5.63 0.29 2.69
N THR A 59 -5.42 -0.97 3.05
CA THR A 59 -4.07 -1.52 3.29
C THR A 59 -3.24 -1.53 2.00
N PHE A 60 -3.78 -2.10 0.92
CA PHE A 60 -3.05 -2.21 -0.34
C PHE A 60 -2.93 -0.86 -1.05
N VAL A 61 -4.02 -0.10 -1.16
CA VAL A 61 -4.00 1.21 -1.82
C VAL A 61 -3.20 2.22 -1.01
N GLY A 62 -3.17 2.14 0.32
CA GLY A 62 -2.38 3.03 1.18
C GLY A 62 -0.88 2.75 1.17
N SER A 63 -0.45 1.53 0.81
CA SER A 63 0.96 1.14 0.83
C SER A 63 1.94 2.07 0.06
N PRO A 64 1.67 2.55 -1.19
CA PRO A 64 2.56 3.49 -1.87
C PRO A 64 2.73 4.81 -1.12
N PHE A 65 1.70 5.29 -0.43
CA PHE A 65 1.78 6.50 0.39
C PHE A 65 2.72 6.29 1.57
N VAL A 66 2.58 5.17 2.27
CA VAL A 66 3.43 4.80 3.42
C VAL A 66 4.89 4.66 3.00
N LEU A 67 5.16 4.09 1.82
CA LEU A 67 6.51 4.03 1.28
C LEU A 67 7.09 5.42 1.02
N MET A 68 6.32 6.31 0.39
CA MET A 68 6.74 7.69 0.11
C MET A 68 7.08 8.45 1.39
N THR A 69 6.35 8.24 2.49
CA THR A 69 6.64 8.85 3.80
C THR A 69 7.66 8.08 4.62
N ARG A 70 8.27 7.02 4.06
CA ARG A 70 9.20 6.09 4.73
C ARG A 70 8.62 5.49 6.02
N GLY A 71 7.32 5.24 6.03
CA GLY A 71 6.61 4.64 7.15
C GLY A 71 6.69 3.11 7.22
N HIS A 72 7.25 2.44 6.21
CA HIS A 72 7.58 1.02 6.33
C HIS A 72 8.68 0.83 7.37
N VAL A 73 8.52 -0.16 8.24
CA VAL A 73 9.49 -0.47 9.30
C VAL A 73 10.84 -0.82 8.64
N ASN A 74 11.82 0.06 8.83
CA ASN A 74 13.17 -0.10 8.31
C ASN A 74 14.14 -0.39 9.45
N VAL A 75 15.07 -1.31 9.22
CA VAL A 75 16.14 -1.62 10.18
C VAL A 75 17.36 -0.79 9.84
N ASP A 76 17.46 0.39 10.47
CA ASP A 76 18.53 1.37 10.19
C ASP A 76 19.81 1.16 11.01
N VAL A 77 19.96 0.00 11.66
CA VAL A 77 21.14 -0.34 12.48
C VAL A 77 22.39 -0.51 11.60
N LEU A 78 22.30 -1.30 10.54
CA LEU A 78 23.43 -1.58 9.65
C LEU A 78 23.91 -0.34 8.86
N PRO A 79 23.03 0.52 8.31
CA PRO A 79 23.42 1.78 7.67
C PRO A 79 24.20 2.77 8.56
N HIS A 80 24.09 2.66 9.90
CA HIS A 80 24.76 3.56 10.85
C HIS A 80 26.26 3.29 10.98
N TYR A 81 26.69 2.05 10.73
CA TYR A 81 28.10 1.64 10.85
C TYR A 81 28.83 1.64 9.50
N LEU A 82 28.14 1.99 8.41
CA LEU A 82 28.67 1.91 7.05
C LEU A 82 29.07 3.28 6.51
N GLY A 83 30.22 3.32 5.83
CA GLY A 83 30.67 4.52 5.11
C GLY A 83 29.73 4.91 3.94
N PRO A 84 29.86 6.14 3.39
CA PRO A 84 28.90 6.71 2.43
C PRO A 84 28.64 5.86 1.18
N ARG A 85 29.69 5.20 0.65
CA ARG A 85 29.58 4.36 -0.56
C ARG A 85 28.87 3.02 -0.27
N ALA A 86 29.21 2.36 0.84
CA ALA A 86 28.60 1.08 1.22
C ALA A 86 27.11 1.26 1.54
N ARG A 87 26.76 2.38 2.18
CA ARG A 87 25.39 2.77 2.48
C ARG A 87 24.52 2.96 1.23
N PHE A 88 25.08 3.57 0.18
CA PHE A 88 24.38 3.73 -1.10
C PHE A 88 24.08 2.38 -1.75
N TRP A 89 25.08 1.49 -1.83
CA TRP A 89 24.89 0.15 -2.39
C TRP A 89 23.90 -0.69 -1.58
N LEU A 90 23.92 -0.57 -0.25
CA LEU A 90 22.96 -1.24 0.62
C LEU A 90 21.53 -0.73 0.36
N ALA A 91 21.34 0.59 0.25
CA ALA A 91 20.03 1.18 -0.06
C ALA A 91 19.53 0.73 -1.44
N LEU A 92 20.41 0.71 -2.44
CA LEU A 92 20.08 0.28 -3.79
C LEU A 92 19.70 -1.21 -3.82
N PHE A 93 20.47 -2.05 -3.14
CA PHE A 93 20.20 -3.49 -3.03
C PHE A 93 18.85 -3.75 -2.35
N ALA A 94 18.63 -3.14 -1.18
CA ALA A 94 17.38 -3.28 -0.43
C ALA A 94 16.17 -2.84 -1.28
N ALA A 95 16.24 -1.66 -1.88
CA ALA A 95 15.16 -1.15 -2.73
C ALA A 95 14.92 -2.04 -3.96
N SER A 96 15.98 -2.59 -4.57
CA SER A 96 15.87 -3.49 -5.73
C SER A 96 15.22 -4.82 -5.37
N VAL A 97 15.60 -5.42 -4.23
CA VAL A 97 14.99 -6.65 -3.72
C VAL A 97 13.52 -6.43 -3.36
N SER A 98 13.22 -5.32 -2.68
CA SER A 98 11.84 -4.93 -2.35
C SER A 98 11.00 -4.70 -3.60
N LEU A 99 11.55 -4.04 -4.63
CA LEU A 99 10.88 -3.86 -5.91
C LEU A 99 10.60 -5.21 -6.59
N ALA A 100 11.59 -6.10 -6.67
CA ALA A 100 11.41 -7.43 -7.26
C ALA A 100 10.30 -8.22 -6.55
N PHE A 101 10.29 -8.19 -5.21
CA PHE A 101 9.25 -8.81 -4.41
C PHE A 101 7.86 -8.21 -4.68
N CYS A 102 7.76 -6.87 -4.74
CA CYS A 102 6.50 -6.18 -5.02
C CYS A 102 5.97 -6.50 -6.42
N VAL A 103 6.84 -6.57 -7.43
CA VAL A 103 6.47 -6.92 -8.81
C VAL A 103 5.95 -8.36 -8.88
N VAL A 104 6.64 -9.31 -8.23
CA VAL A 104 6.17 -10.70 -8.16
C VAL A 104 4.79 -10.77 -7.52
N LEU A 105 4.59 -10.12 -6.37
CA LEU A 105 3.28 -10.09 -5.72
C LEU A 105 2.20 -9.41 -6.57
N ALA A 106 2.52 -8.33 -7.29
CA ALA A 106 1.58 -7.66 -8.19
C ALA A 106 1.11 -8.62 -9.30
N VAL A 107 2.00 -9.43 -9.87
CA VAL A 107 1.65 -10.44 -10.89
C VAL A 107 0.80 -11.56 -10.29
N LEU A 108 1.19 -12.10 -9.13
CA LEU A 108 0.43 -13.17 -8.47
C LEU A 108 -0.98 -12.71 -8.10
N THR A 109 -1.11 -11.53 -7.48
CA THR A 109 -2.40 -10.97 -7.09
C THR A 109 -3.27 -10.59 -8.29
N PHE A 110 -2.67 -10.20 -9.41
CA PHE A 110 -3.40 -9.99 -10.65
C PHE A 110 -3.96 -11.29 -11.23
N ASN A 111 -3.18 -12.38 -11.23
CA ASN A 111 -3.66 -13.69 -11.65
C ASN A 111 -4.78 -14.20 -10.73
N PHE A 112 -4.63 -14.03 -9.41
CA PHE A 112 -5.64 -14.38 -8.43
C PHE A 112 -6.95 -13.58 -8.62
N TRP A 113 -6.83 -12.28 -8.88
CA TRP A 113 -7.99 -11.43 -9.19
C TRP A 113 -8.68 -11.86 -10.49
N ARG A 114 -7.90 -12.19 -11.53
CA ARG A 114 -8.44 -12.67 -12.81
C ARG A 114 -9.21 -13.98 -12.62
N GLU A 115 -8.65 -14.91 -11.86
CA GLU A 115 -9.33 -16.17 -11.54
C GLU A 115 -10.66 -15.93 -10.80
N ALA A 116 -10.67 -15.00 -9.84
CA ALA A 116 -11.89 -14.61 -9.14
C ALA A 116 -12.94 -13.96 -10.06
N TRP A 117 -12.51 -13.22 -11.08
CA TRP A 117 -13.38 -12.62 -12.09
C TRP A 117 -13.97 -13.67 -13.03
N ASP A 118 -13.13 -14.54 -13.60
CA ASP A 118 -13.52 -15.56 -14.57
C ASP A 118 -14.45 -16.59 -13.95
N ASN A 119 -14.13 -17.05 -12.74
CA ASN A 119 -14.93 -18.02 -11.99
C ASN A 119 -16.11 -17.38 -11.22
N ARG A 120 -16.32 -16.07 -11.34
CA ARG A 120 -17.44 -15.32 -10.74
C ARG A 120 -17.56 -15.56 -9.23
N TRP A 121 -16.44 -15.55 -8.53
CA TRP A 121 -16.39 -15.85 -7.11
C TRP A 121 -17.24 -14.87 -6.28
N VAL A 122 -17.98 -15.43 -5.34
CA VAL A 122 -18.78 -14.71 -4.36
C VAL A 122 -18.33 -15.10 -2.97
N SER A 123 -18.49 -14.19 -2.01
CA SER A 123 -18.21 -14.49 -0.62
C SER A 123 -19.14 -15.60 -0.11
N ASP A 124 -18.61 -16.46 0.76
CA ASP A 124 -19.36 -17.53 1.43
C ASP A 124 -20.31 -17.00 2.52
N THR A 125 -20.29 -15.69 2.78
CA THR A 125 -21.20 -15.03 3.71
C THR A 125 -22.59 -14.86 3.12
N MET A 126 -23.59 -14.59 3.98
CA MET A 126 -24.97 -14.37 3.53
C MET A 126 -25.11 -13.22 2.53
N TRP A 127 -24.19 -12.26 2.53
CA TRP A 127 -24.23 -11.12 1.61
C TRP A 127 -23.83 -11.52 0.18
N ARG A 128 -23.08 -12.61 -0.01
CA ARG A 128 -22.63 -13.12 -1.33
C ARG A 128 -22.02 -12.03 -2.22
N ALA A 129 -21.22 -11.15 -1.62
CA ALA A 129 -20.57 -10.07 -2.35
C ALA A 129 -19.61 -10.60 -3.41
N ARG A 130 -19.53 -9.91 -4.54
CA ARG A 130 -18.64 -10.28 -5.65
C ARG A 130 -17.19 -9.99 -5.27
N LEU A 131 -16.39 -11.03 -5.11
CA LEU A 131 -15.03 -10.93 -4.55
C LEU A 131 -14.02 -10.24 -5.48
N TRP A 132 -14.31 -10.18 -6.79
CA TRP A 132 -13.43 -9.48 -7.74
C TRP A 132 -13.28 -7.98 -7.41
N ILE A 133 -14.29 -7.36 -6.77
CA ILE A 133 -14.22 -5.93 -6.40
C ILE A 133 -13.17 -5.72 -5.31
N PRO A 134 -13.29 -6.32 -4.10
CA PRO A 134 -12.27 -6.14 -3.07
C PRO A 134 -10.90 -6.66 -3.50
N TYR A 135 -10.84 -7.76 -4.24
CA TYR A 135 -9.56 -8.33 -4.70
C TYR A 135 -8.86 -7.46 -5.73
N SER A 136 -9.57 -6.61 -6.49
CA SER A 136 -8.93 -5.67 -7.42
C SER A 136 -8.01 -4.66 -6.72
N SER A 137 -8.26 -4.37 -5.44
CA SER A 137 -7.43 -3.46 -4.66
C SER A 137 -6.00 -3.97 -4.46
N MET A 138 -5.78 -5.30 -4.47
CA MET A 138 -4.47 -5.92 -4.28
C MET A 138 -3.52 -5.63 -5.46
N PRO A 139 -3.83 -6.02 -6.73
CA PRO A 139 -2.94 -5.74 -7.86
C PRO A 139 -2.82 -4.25 -8.13
N ILE A 140 -3.86 -3.45 -7.88
CA ILE A 140 -3.79 -1.98 -8.02
C ILE A 140 -2.81 -1.39 -7.00
N GLY A 141 -2.97 -1.71 -5.72
CA GLY A 141 -2.10 -1.19 -4.66
C GLY A 141 -0.64 -1.62 -4.83
N LEU A 142 -0.40 -2.90 -5.11
CA LEU A 142 0.94 -3.45 -5.33
C LEU A 142 1.59 -2.94 -6.63
N GLY A 143 0.81 -2.74 -7.68
CA GLY A 143 1.28 -2.12 -8.93
C GLY A 143 1.74 -0.68 -8.69
N LEU A 144 0.95 0.12 -7.96
CA LEU A 144 1.31 1.49 -7.59
C LEU A 144 2.51 1.55 -6.64
N LEU A 145 2.59 0.62 -5.68
CA LEU A 145 3.75 0.47 -4.80
C LEU A 145 5.03 0.16 -5.59
N SER A 146 4.94 -0.70 -6.59
CA SER A 146 6.07 -1.02 -7.47
C SER A 146 6.53 0.21 -8.26
N LEU A 147 5.60 1.02 -8.77
CA LEU A 147 5.92 2.30 -9.43
C LEU A 147 6.59 3.30 -8.47
N GLN A 148 6.15 3.34 -7.21
CA GLN A 148 6.79 4.17 -6.18
C GLN A 148 8.23 3.72 -5.91
N TYR A 149 8.50 2.42 -5.79
CA TYR A 149 9.85 1.89 -5.64
C TYR A 149 10.77 2.27 -6.82
N VAL A 150 10.25 2.24 -8.06
CA VAL A 150 11.01 2.69 -9.23
C VAL A 150 11.37 4.17 -9.12
N ALA A 151 10.45 5.02 -8.65
CA ALA A 151 10.71 6.43 -8.43
C ALA A 151 11.75 6.67 -7.32
N ASP A 152 11.71 5.89 -6.24
CA ASP A 152 12.65 6.01 -5.12
C ASP A 152 14.06 5.56 -5.53
N ILE A 153 14.19 4.44 -6.25
CA ILE A 153 15.47 3.99 -6.83
C ILE A 153 16.02 5.06 -7.77
N TRP A 154 15.17 5.66 -8.61
CA TRP A 154 15.59 6.75 -9.50
C TRP A 154 16.12 7.96 -8.71
N ASN A 155 15.40 8.40 -7.67
CA ASN A 155 15.84 9.52 -6.83
C ASN A 155 17.14 9.22 -6.08
N LEU A 156 17.33 7.98 -5.65
CA LEU A 156 18.55 7.51 -5.01
C LEU A 156 19.74 7.58 -5.97
N VAL A 157 19.62 7.00 -7.18
CA VAL A 157 20.67 7.01 -8.21
C VAL A 157 21.01 8.42 -8.69
N THR A 158 20.01 9.30 -8.78
CA THR A 158 20.22 10.71 -9.18
C THR A 158 20.79 11.57 -8.04
N GLY A 159 20.98 11.01 -6.84
CA GLY A 159 21.52 11.73 -5.67
C GLY A 159 20.57 12.79 -5.08
N ARG A 160 19.28 12.74 -5.41
CA ARG A 160 18.28 13.72 -4.96
C ARG A 160 17.77 13.45 -3.55
N GLU A 161 17.85 12.20 -3.10
CA GLU A 161 17.46 11.80 -1.76
C GLU A 161 18.61 11.03 -1.09
N PRO A 162 18.95 11.35 0.17
CA PRO A 162 20.01 10.64 0.88
C PRO A 162 19.60 9.18 1.17
N PRO A 163 20.53 8.22 1.01
CA PRO A 163 20.28 6.80 1.32
C PRO A 163 19.87 6.67 2.78
N PHE A 164 18.75 6.01 3.08
CA PHE A 164 18.16 5.90 4.43
C PHE A 164 17.97 7.23 5.20
N GLY A 165 18.01 8.40 4.54
CA GLY A 165 17.56 9.65 5.16
C GLY A 165 18.53 10.28 6.18
N ILE A 166 19.72 9.72 6.34
CA ILE A 166 20.74 10.31 7.21
C ILE A 166 21.57 11.26 6.35
N THR A 167 21.46 12.54 6.68
CA THR A 167 22.29 13.62 6.15
C THR A 167 23.68 13.55 6.79
N LYS A 168 24.73 13.85 6.01
CA LYS A 168 26.15 13.79 6.40
C LYS A 168 26.56 14.64 7.63
N GLU A 169 25.64 15.34 8.28
CA GLU A 169 25.92 16.40 9.26
C GLU A 169 26.36 15.93 10.65
N ARG A 170 26.52 14.62 10.90
CA ARG A 170 26.83 14.08 12.24
C ARG A 170 28.25 13.55 12.43
N GLU A 171 29.15 13.84 11.50
CA GLU A 171 30.59 13.49 11.58
C GLU A 171 31.49 14.73 11.79
N ALA A 172 30.96 15.83 12.33
CA ALA A 172 31.75 16.99 12.78
C ALA A 172 31.84 17.04 14.31
#